data_AF-A0A2P5MI46-F1
#
_entry.id   AF-A0A2P5MI46-F1
#
_cell.length_a   1.000
_cell.length_b   1.000
_cell.length_c   1.000
_cell.angle_alpha   90.00
_cell.angle_beta   90.00
_cell.angle_gamma   90.00
#
_symmetry.space_group_name_H-M   'P 1'
#
loop_
_entity.id
_entity.type
_entity.pdbx_description
1 polymer ?
#
loop_
_entity_poly.entity_id
_entity_poly.type
_entity_poly.pdbx_seq_one_letter_code
_entity_poly.pdbx_strand_id
1 'polypeptide(L)'
;MDVAMDFEITMRLLFGEKAHHIADQHGSTKGRRAWLTKAIEMLTREVDTLDTTVRHKQMLMCELEAIAALVKRESEPSWDIVYRFLRLASRLLGFDYIRGARCHTPTYWQTPAQNLNSVVFEGGDIMQDYYDKKNAIAVRRSVVQDLKSQGLNDYKIALVLNITEYQVKKLRAATSTHEGDDSAL
;
A
#
# COMPACT_ATOMS: atom_id res chain seq x y z
N MET A 1 -13.38 -5.14 23.68
CA MET A 1 -11.93 -5.26 23.41
C MET A 1 -11.22 -4.70 24.63
N ASP A 2 -10.14 -5.33 25.10
CA ASP A 2 -9.37 -4.84 26.25
C ASP A 2 -8.53 -3.63 25.81
N VAL A 3 -8.52 -2.55 26.60
CA VAL A 3 -7.77 -1.31 26.28
C VAL A 3 -6.28 -1.59 26.10
N ALA A 4 -5.74 -2.56 26.83
CA ALA A 4 -4.35 -3.00 26.67
C ALA A 4 -4.11 -3.62 25.28
N MET A 5 -5.09 -4.36 24.75
CA MET A 5 -5.03 -4.92 23.41
C MET A 5 -5.23 -3.86 22.34
N ASP A 6 -6.12 -2.87 22.56
CA ASP A 6 -6.28 -1.73 21.65
C ASP A 6 -4.98 -0.92 21.52
N PHE A 7 -4.26 -0.74 22.63
CA PHE A 7 -2.92 -0.13 22.64
C PHE A 7 -1.94 -0.93 21.78
N GLU A 8 -1.87 -2.25 21.95
CA GLU A 8 -0.99 -3.11 21.17
C GLU A 8 -1.34 -3.07 19.67
N ILE A 9 -2.61 -3.27 19.31
CA ILE A 9 -3.07 -3.21 17.92
C ILE A 9 -2.72 -1.87 17.29
N THR A 10 -2.94 -0.76 18.00
CA THR A 10 -2.62 0.58 17.51
C THR A 10 -1.13 0.73 17.22
N MET A 11 -0.25 0.25 18.10
CA MET A 11 1.18 0.32 17.87
C MET A 11 1.66 -0.65 16.77
N ARG A 12 1.03 -1.82 16.64
CA ARG A 12 1.33 -2.79 15.57
C ARG A 12 1.00 -2.25 14.18
N LEU A 13 0.00 -1.38 14.03
CA LEU A 13 -0.27 -0.70 12.76
C LEU A 13 0.93 0.12 12.26
N LEU A 14 1.70 0.71 13.18
CA LEU A 14 2.85 1.57 12.86
C LEU A 14 4.17 0.81 12.87
N PHE A 15 4.33 -0.16 13.77
CA PHE A 15 5.62 -0.79 14.07
C PHE A 15 5.66 -2.29 13.77
N GLY A 16 4.54 -2.89 13.34
CA GLY A 16 4.41 -4.31 13.05
C GLY A 16 4.79 -5.18 14.26
N GLU A 17 5.53 -6.25 13.99
CA GLU A 17 5.97 -7.21 15.02
C GLU A 17 6.85 -6.62 16.12
N LYS A 18 7.47 -5.45 15.92
CA LYS A 18 8.24 -4.78 16.99
C LYS A 18 7.36 -4.32 18.15
N ALA A 19 6.06 -4.17 17.90
CA ALA A 19 5.05 -3.83 18.90
C ALA A 19 4.18 -5.03 19.30
N HIS A 20 4.56 -6.26 18.93
CA HIS A 20 3.86 -7.45 19.41
C HIS A 20 4.19 -7.73 20.89
N HIS A 21 3.22 -8.21 21.66
CA HIS A 21 3.34 -8.47 23.10
C HIS A 21 3.77 -7.25 23.93
N ILE A 22 3.15 -6.09 23.67
CA ILE A 22 3.36 -4.87 24.47
C ILE A 22 2.11 -4.45 25.25
N ALA A 23 1.03 -5.21 25.16
CA ALA A 23 -0.23 -4.91 25.86
C ALA A 23 -0.02 -4.64 27.36
N ASP A 24 0.87 -5.38 28.02
CA ASP A 24 1.23 -5.20 29.43
C ASP A 24 1.84 -3.81 29.73
N GLN A 25 2.53 -3.21 28.77
CA GLN A 25 3.11 -1.88 28.88
C GLN A 25 2.06 -0.77 28.90
N HIS A 26 0.81 -1.06 28.51
CA HIS A 26 -0.31 -0.13 28.63
C HIS A 26 -0.54 0.28 30.10
N GLY A 27 -0.36 -0.63 31.06
CA GLY A 27 -0.54 -0.33 32.49
C GLY A 27 0.49 0.68 33.02
N SER A 28 1.62 0.85 32.34
CA SER A 28 2.70 1.75 32.75
C SER A 28 2.64 3.09 32.01
N THR A 29 2.53 4.19 32.75
CA THR A 29 2.64 5.55 32.18
C THR A 29 3.93 5.75 31.38
N LYS A 30 5.05 5.17 31.86
CA LYS A 30 6.34 5.23 31.16
C LYS A 30 6.29 4.45 29.84
N GLY A 31 5.70 3.25 29.85
CA GLY A 31 5.52 2.42 28.66
C GLY A 31 4.66 3.11 27.61
N ARG A 32 3.46 3.56 28.00
CA ARG A 32 2.54 4.32 27.13
C ARG A 32 3.23 5.53 26.49
N ARG A 33 3.88 6.37 27.30
CA ARG A 33 4.57 7.58 26.80
C ARG A 33 5.67 7.25 25.81
N ALA A 34 6.48 6.22 26.06
CA ALA A 34 7.56 5.83 25.17
C ALA A 34 7.03 5.43 23.79
N TRP A 35 5.98 4.61 23.74
CA TRP A 35 5.36 4.16 22.49
C TRP A 35 4.64 5.29 21.75
N LEU A 36 3.86 6.11 22.46
CA LEU A 36 3.20 7.27 21.86
C LEU A 36 4.22 8.27 21.29
N THR A 37 5.35 8.49 21.97
CA THR A 37 6.42 9.36 21.47
C THR A 37 7.00 8.82 20.16
N LYS A 38 7.31 7.51 20.11
CA LYS A 38 7.77 6.87 18.86
C LYS A 38 6.74 6.99 17.74
N ALA A 39 5.46 6.80 18.04
CA ALA A 39 4.38 6.91 17.07
C ALA A 39 4.33 8.32 16.48
N ILE A 40 4.39 9.35 17.32
CA ILE A 40 4.38 10.75 16.89
C ILE A 40 5.61 11.06 16.02
N GLU A 41 6.81 10.61 16.41
CA GLU A 41 8.02 10.79 15.62
C GLU A 41 7.92 10.15 14.22
N MET A 42 7.32 8.97 14.12
CA MET A 42 7.04 8.33 12.83
C MET A 42 6.06 9.16 12.01
N LEU A 43 4.93 9.56 12.59
CA LEU A 43 3.91 10.38 11.91
C LEU A 43 4.49 11.72 11.43
N THR A 44 5.38 12.35 12.20
CA THR A 44 6.09 13.58 11.78
C THR A 44 6.92 13.34 10.53
N ARG A 45 7.66 12.23 10.44
CA ARG A 45 8.43 11.88 9.24
C ARG A 45 7.53 11.66 8.04
N GLU A 46 6.43 10.92 8.21
CA GLU A 46 5.46 10.67 7.13
C GLU A 46 4.83 11.98 6.63
N VAL A 47 4.39 12.86 7.55
CA VAL A 47 3.84 14.18 7.20
C VAL A 47 4.85 15.05 6.43
N ASP A 48 6.13 14.98 6.78
CA ASP A 48 7.18 15.72 6.07
C ASP A 48 7.31 15.29 4.61
N THR A 49 7.09 14.00 4.33
CA THR A 49 7.16 13.45 2.97
C THR A 49 5.91 13.68 2.14
N LEU A 50 4.80 14.15 2.73
CA LEU A 50 3.56 14.38 2.00
C LEU A 50 3.76 15.42 0.90
N ASP A 51 3.30 15.07 -0.31
CA ASP A 51 3.18 15.99 -1.42
C ASP A 51 1.90 16.82 -1.25
N THR A 52 2.07 18.01 -0.68
CA THR A 52 0.99 18.95 -0.35
C THR A 52 1.52 20.38 -0.29
N THR A 53 0.61 21.35 -0.18
CA THR A 53 0.99 22.76 -0.01
C THR A 53 1.78 22.98 1.29
N VAL A 54 2.67 23.97 1.26
CA VAL A 54 3.48 24.38 2.43
C VAL A 54 2.61 24.68 3.65
N ARG A 55 1.50 25.39 3.45
CA ARG A 55 0.56 25.73 4.53
C ARG A 55 -0.05 24.48 5.14
N HIS A 56 -0.58 23.56 4.34
CA HIS A 56 -1.20 22.35 4.87
C HIS A 56 -0.19 21.51 5.68
N LYS A 57 1.04 21.36 5.15
CA LYS A 57 2.13 20.70 5.87
C LYS A 57 2.44 21.36 7.20
N GLN A 58 2.57 22.69 7.24
CA GLN A 58 2.77 23.45 8.48
C GLN A 58 1.66 23.19 9.50
N MET A 59 0.40 23.18 9.06
CA MET A 59 -0.73 22.93 9.97
C MET A 59 -0.71 21.50 10.54
N LEU A 60 -0.37 20.49 9.74
CA LEU A 60 -0.20 19.11 10.21
C LEU A 60 0.94 19.00 11.24
N MET A 61 2.08 19.63 10.94
CA MET A 61 3.23 19.66 11.85
C MET A 61 2.88 20.34 13.18
N CYS A 62 2.18 21.48 13.16
CA CYS A 62 1.75 22.16 14.38
C CYS A 62 0.85 21.28 15.26
N GLU A 63 -0.05 20.48 14.68
CA GLU A 63 -0.87 19.55 15.49
C GLU A 63 -0.01 18.41 16.08
N LEU A 64 0.92 17.84 15.31
CA LEU A 64 1.84 16.80 15.80
C LEU A 64 2.75 17.31 16.93
N GLU A 65 3.30 18.51 16.81
CA GLU A 65 4.10 19.16 17.85
C GLU A 65 3.29 19.40 19.12
N ALA A 66 2.04 19.84 18.99
CA ALA A 66 1.14 20.03 20.12
C ALA A 66 0.83 18.69 20.81
N ILE A 67 0.56 17.62 20.05
CA ILE A 67 0.34 16.28 20.59
C ILE A 67 1.61 15.78 21.31
N ALA A 68 2.79 15.96 20.71
CA ALA A 68 4.07 15.58 21.31
C ALA A 68 4.31 16.26 22.67
N ALA A 69 4.01 17.56 22.76
CA ALA A 69 4.14 18.31 24.00
C ALA A 69 3.18 17.78 25.09
N LEU A 70 1.93 17.48 24.72
CA LEU A 70 0.93 16.93 25.65
C LEU A 70 1.31 15.54 26.16
N VAL A 71 1.72 14.64 25.27
CA VAL A 71 2.14 13.26 25.63
C VAL A 71 3.35 13.26 26.57
N LYS A 72 4.28 14.21 26.41
CA LYS A 72 5.44 14.35 27.30
C LYS A 72 5.05 14.85 28.69
N ARG A 73 4.12 15.79 28.77
CA ARG A 73 3.72 16.46 30.01
C ARG A 73 2.75 15.64 30.85
N GLU A 74 1.78 15.01 30.22
CA GLU A 74 0.63 14.39 30.91
C GLU A 74 0.89 12.92 31.23
N SER A 75 0.39 12.46 32.38
CA SER A 75 0.48 11.05 32.81
C SER A 75 -0.69 10.22 32.29
N GLU A 76 -1.84 10.86 32.08
CA GLU A 76 -3.06 10.26 31.56
C GLU A 76 -3.58 11.07 30.38
N PRO A 77 -4.32 10.44 29.44
CA PRO A 77 -4.90 11.15 28.30
C PRO A 77 -5.90 12.22 28.74
N SER A 78 -5.74 13.44 28.24
CA SER A 78 -6.71 14.52 28.39
C SER A 78 -7.63 14.64 27.17
N TRP A 79 -8.77 15.30 27.35
CA TRP A 79 -9.63 15.72 26.23
C TRP A 79 -8.88 16.59 25.21
N ASP A 80 -7.88 17.35 25.65
CA ASP A 80 -7.04 18.15 24.77
C ASP A 80 -6.30 17.28 23.76
N ILE A 81 -5.70 16.16 24.20
CA ILE A 81 -5.05 15.19 23.31
C ILE A 81 -6.04 14.62 22.30
N VAL A 82 -7.24 14.24 22.75
CA VAL A 82 -8.31 13.71 21.89
C VAL A 82 -8.67 14.73 20.79
N TYR A 83 -8.91 15.99 21.16
CA TYR A 83 -9.25 17.04 20.20
C TYR A 83 -8.10 17.39 19.26
N ARG A 84 -6.85 17.21 19.68
CA ARG A 84 -5.68 17.40 18.81
C ARG A 84 -5.55 16.28 17.79
N PHE A 85 -5.71 15.02 18.18
CA PHE A 85 -5.75 13.91 17.25
C PHE A 85 -6.91 14.03 16.26
N LEU A 86 -8.09 14.43 16.71
CA LEU A 86 -9.23 14.64 15.82
C LEU A 86 -8.97 15.78 14.80
N ARG A 87 -8.31 16.85 15.23
CA ARG A 87 -7.89 17.94 14.33
C ARG A 87 -6.84 17.46 13.31
N LEU A 88 -5.85 16.70 13.74
CA LEU A 88 -4.87 16.09 12.84
C LEU A 88 -5.55 15.23 11.78
N ALA A 89 -6.46 14.35 12.20
CA ALA A 89 -7.25 13.51 11.28
C ALA A 89 -8.11 14.35 10.31
N SER A 90 -8.76 15.40 10.81
CA SER A 90 -9.57 16.31 9.98
C SER A 90 -8.72 17.01 8.91
N ARG A 91 -7.51 17.46 9.26
CA ARG A 91 -6.58 18.07 8.30
C ARG A 91 -6.08 17.08 7.26
N LEU A 92 -5.75 15.86 7.66
CA LEU A 92 -5.39 14.78 6.71
C LEU A 92 -6.51 14.50 5.69
N LEU A 93 -7.77 14.71 6.07
CA LEU A 93 -8.93 14.61 5.17
C LEU A 93 -9.21 15.88 4.36
N GLY A 94 -8.44 16.94 4.60
CA GLY A 94 -8.38 18.19 3.84
C GLY A 94 -9.14 19.36 4.43
N PHE A 95 -9.62 19.27 5.67
CA PHE A 95 -10.30 20.36 6.37
C PHE A 95 -9.28 21.30 7.02
N ASP A 96 -9.00 22.41 6.35
CA ASP A 96 -7.89 23.30 6.76
C ASP A 96 -8.32 24.55 7.52
N TYR A 97 -9.59 24.93 7.39
CA TYR A 97 -10.15 26.16 7.96
C TYR A 97 -11.24 25.85 8.98
N ILE A 98 -11.31 26.67 10.03
CA ILE A 98 -12.29 26.55 11.13
C ILE A 98 -13.74 26.63 10.62
N ARG A 99 -13.97 27.26 9.46
CA ARG A 99 -15.28 27.33 8.81
C ARG A 99 -15.71 26.00 8.14
N GLY A 100 -14.95 24.92 8.31
CA GLY A 100 -15.21 23.63 7.67
C GLY A 100 -14.85 23.59 6.19
N ALA A 101 -14.02 24.53 5.72
CA ALA A 101 -13.62 24.55 4.32
C ALA A 101 -12.67 23.40 4.03
N ARG A 102 -13.06 22.53 3.09
CA ARG A 102 -12.23 21.44 2.58
C ARG A 102 -11.45 21.93 1.37
N CYS A 103 -10.15 22.13 1.55
CA CYS A 103 -9.27 22.72 0.52
C CYS A 103 -8.31 21.69 -0.09
N HIS A 104 -8.27 20.47 0.46
CA HIS A 104 -7.44 19.38 -0.02
C HIS A 104 -8.28 18.11 -0.16
N THR A 105 -7.88 17.25 -1.09
CA THR A 105 -8.46 15.91 -1.26
C THR A 105 -7.34 14.90 -1.04
N PRO A 106 -7.47 13.98 -0.07
CA PRO A 106 -6.50 12.91 0.11
C PRO A 106 -6.56 12.00 -1.13
N THR A 107 -5.39 11.70 -1.69
CA THR A 107 -5.24 10.75 -2.78
C THR A 107 -4.41 9.58 -2.28
N TYR A 108 -5.00 8.39 -2.28
CA TYR A 108 -4.32 7.16 -1.88
C TYR A 108 -3.88 6.41 -3.13
N TRP A 109 -2.61 6.04 -3.18
CA TRP A 109 -2.05 5.21 -4.23
C TRP A 109 -1.03 4.26 -3.62
N GLN A 110 -0.80 3.14 -4.28
CA GLN A 110 0.17 2.14 -3.86
C GLN A 110 1.29 2.05 -4.88
N THR A 111 2.53 2.07 -4.40
CA THR A 111 3.69 1.63 -5.18
C THR A 111 3.57 0.13 -5.48
N PRO A 112 4.26 -0.39 -6.51
CA PRO A 112 4.32 -1.82 -6.76
C PRO A 112 4.76 -2.63 -5.53
N ALA A 113 5.73 -2.12 -4.76
CA ALA A 113 6.18 -2.77 -3.53
C ALA A 113 5.07 -2.82 -2.46
N GLN A 114 4.30 -1.74 -2.29
CA GLN A 114 3.17 -1.72 -1.35
C GLN A 114 2.05 -2.69 -1.76
N ASN A 115 1.76 -2.80 -3.07
CA ASN A 115 0.79 -3.76 -3.58
C ASN A 115 1.25 -5.22 -3.37
N LEU A 116 2.53 -5.51 -3.62
CA LEU A 116 3.08 -6.84 -3.35
C LEU A 116 3.00 -7.17 -1.86
N ASN A 117 3.32 -6.21 -1.00
CA ASN A 117 3.19 -6.38 0.45
C ASN A 117 1.73 -6.65 0.85
N SER A 118 0.74 -5.94 0.32
CA SER A 118 -0.67 -6.22 0.65
C SER A 118 -1.09 -7.62 0.25
N VAL A 119 -0.69 -8.09 -0.94
CA VAL A 119 -0.94 -9.48 -1.38
C VAL A 119 -0.33 -10.49 -0.41
N VAL A 120 0.92 -10.28 0.03
CA VAL A 120 1.57 -11.16 1.02
C VAL A 120 0.82 -11.16 2.36
N PHE A 121 0.44 -9.99 2.86
CA PHE A 121 -0.24 -9.88 4.16
C PHE A 121 -1.67 -10.42 4.13
N GLU A 122 -2.35 -10.38 2.97
CA GLU A 122 -3.65 -10.99 2.75
C GLU A 122 -3.56 -12.52 2.52
N GLY A 123 -2.35 -13.09 2.52
CA GLY A 123 -2.11 -14.51 2.27
C GLY A 123 -2.30 -14.93 0.81
N GLY A 124 -2.29 -13.95 -0.10
CA GLY A 124 -2.37 -14.16 -1.54
C GLY A 124 -1.05 -14.59 -2.15
N ASP A 125 -1.13 -15.20 -3.34
CA ASP A 125 0.04 -15.59 -4.10
C ASP A 125 0.61 -14.38 -4.87
N ILE A 126 1.81 -13.95 -4.50
CA ILE A 126 2.56 -12.86 -5.15
C ILE A 126 2.76 -13.13 -6.65
N MET A 127 2.80 -14.40 -7.03
CA MET A 127 3.01 -14.86 -8.39
C MET A 127 1.71 -15.04 -9.16
N GLN A 128 0.53 -14.80 -8.57
CA GLN A 128 -0.76 -14.95 -9.24
C GLN A 128 -0.82 -14.14 -10.54
N ASP A 129 -0.41 -12.87 -10.52
CA ASP A 129 -0.32 -12.02 -11.71
C ASP A 129 0.64 -12.58 -12.78
N TYR A 130 1.71 -13.26 -12.35
CA TYR A 130 2.67 -13.88 -13.26
C TYR A 130 2.12 -15.18 -13.85
N TYR A 131 1.41 -15.99 -13.06
CA TYR A 131 0.68 -17.17 -13.54
C TYR A 131 -0.44 -16.79 -14.49
N ASP A 132 -1.21 -15.75 -14.17
CA ASP A 132 -2.30 -15.23 -15.01
C ASP A 132 -1.76 -14.62 -16.31
N LYS A 133 -0.65 -13.88 -16.26
CA LYS A 133 0.03 -13.40 -17.48
C LYS A 133 0.58 -14.54 -18.32
N LYS A 134 1.18 -15.58 -17.70
CA LYS A 134 1.63 -16.78 -18.41
C LYS A 134 0.45 -17.50 -19.07
N ASN A 135 -0.67 -17.63 -18.37
CA ASN A 135 -1.89 -18.24 -18.86
C ASN A 135 -2.50 -17.43 -20.01
N ALA A 136 -2.64 -16.10 -19.85
CA ALA A 136 -3.12 -15.21 -20.90
C ALA A 136 -2.24 -15.24 -22.16
N ILE A 137 -0.92 -15.37 -22.01
CA ILE A 137 0.00 -15.57 -23.13
C ILE A 137 -0.26 -16.93 -23.79
N ALA A 138 -0.47 -18.00 -23.03
CA ALA A 138 -0.80 -19.33 -23.56
C ALA A 138 -2.14 -19.32 -24.33
N VAL A 139 -3.17 -18.68 -23.80
CA VAL A 139 -4.47 -18.50 -24.48
C VAL A 139 -4.32 -17.66 -25.74
N ARG A 140 -3.56 -16.56 -25.71
CA ARG A 140 -3.29 -15.77 -26.92
C ARG A 140 -2.54 -16.58 -27.97
N ARG A 141 -1.67 -17.50 -27.57
CA ARG A 141 -0.99 -18.41 -28.49
C ARG A 141 -1.96 -19.41 -29.12
N SER A 142 -2.82 -20.05 -28.33
CA SER A 142 -3.79 -21.03 -28.86
C SER A 142 -4.70 -20.36 -29.90
N VAL A 143 -5.20 -19.15 -29.61
CA VAL A 143 -6.02 -18.38 -30.56
C VAL A 143 -5.27 -18.06 -31.85
N VAL A 144 -3.98 -17.71 -31.78
CA VAL A 144 -3.16 -17.48 -32.98
C VAL A 144 -2.96 -18.77 -33.79
N GLN A 145 -2.76 -19.91 -33.13
CA GLN A 145 -2.64 -21.22 -33.79
C GLN A 145 -3.94 -21.65 -34.46
N ASP A 146 -5.08 -21.45 -33.78
CA ASP A 146 -6.41 -21.76 -34.32
C ASP A 146 -6.69 -20.95 -35.59
N LEU A 147 -6.45 -19.64 -35.57
CA LEU A 147 -6.60 -18.80 -36.76
C LEU A 147 -5.63 -19.20 -37.89
N LYS A 148 -4.44 -19.69 -37.55
CA LYS A 148 -3.49 -20.23 -38.52
C LYS A 148 -4.01 -21.51 -39.17
N SER A 149 -4.60 -22.41 -38.39
CA SER A 149 -5.19 -23.66 -38.87
C SER A 149 -6.37 -23.42 -39.83
N GLN A 150 -7.06 -22.28 -39.67
CA GLN A 150 -8.10 -21.80 -40.59
C GLN A 150 -7.53 -21.18 -41.89
N GLY A 151 -6.20 -21.18 -42.07
CA GLY A 151 -5.54 -20.69 -43.28
C GLY A 151 -5.24 -19.18 -43.29
N LEU A 152 -5.39 -18.48 -42.17
CA LEU A 152 -5.07 -17.05 -42.12
C LEU A 152 -3.54 -16.83 -42.12
N ASN A 153 -3.09 -15.82 -42.85
CA ASN A 153 -1.70 -15.37 -42.81
C ASN A 153 -1.48 -14.43 -41.61
N ASP A 154 -0.21 -14.23 -41.22
CA ASP A 154 0.14 -13.50 -40.00
C ASP A 154 -0.37 -12.05 -40.02
N TYR A 155 -0.41 -11.45 -41.21
CA TYR A 155 -1.00 -10.13 -41.45
C TYR A 155 -2.51 -10.08 -41.17
N LYS A 156 -3.28 -11.05 -41.68
CA LYS A 156 -4.73 -11.15 -41.40
C LYS A 156 -5.01 -11.44 -39.91
N ILE A 157 -4.20 -12.28 -39.28
CA ILE A 157 -4.29 -12.55 -37.84
C ILE A 157 -4.01 -11.27 -37.03
N ALA A 158 -2.99 -10.51 -37.42
CA ALA A 158 -2.65 -9.22 -36.82
C ALA A 158 -3.82 -8.23 -36.90
N LEU A 159 -4.50 -8.16 -38.04
CA LEU A 159 -5.70 -7.35 -38.22
C LEU A 159 -6.87 -7.81 -37.35
N VAL A 160 -7.15 -9.13 -37.32
CA VAL A 160 -8.27 -9.70 -36.54
C VAL A 160 -8.08 -9.49 -35.04
N LEU A 161 -6.86 -9.64 -34.55
CA LEU A 161 -6.54 -9.52 -33.13
C LEU A 161 -6.13 -8.10 -32.72
N ASN A 162 -6.11 -7.15 -33.66
CA ASN A 162 -5.67 -5.77 -33.47
C ASN A 162 -4.30 -5.65 -32.78
N ILE A 163 -3.34 -6.45 -33.27
CA ILE A 163 -1.94 -6.45 -32.83
C ILE A 163 -1.00 -6.34 -34.03
N THR A 164 0.29 -6.14 -33.79
CA THR A 164 1.27 -6.09 -34.88
C THR A 164 1.61 -7.49 -35.40
N GLU A 165 1.98 -7.60 -36.68
CA GLU A 165 2.46 -8.85 -37.28
C GLU A 165 3.71 -9.40 -36.55
N TYR A 166 4.54 -8.51 -36.03
CA TYR A 166 5.68 -8.88 -35.18
C TYR A 166 5.24 -9.59 -33.89
N GLN A 167 4.19 -9.09 -33.22
CA GLN A 167 3.64 -9.73 -32.02
C GLN A 167 3.03 -11.10 -32.34
N VAL A 168 2.39 -11.27 -33.51
CA VAL A 168 1.92 -12.57 -34.00
C VAL A 168 3.08 -13.55 -34.17
N LYS A 169 4.17 -13.12 -34.84
CA LYS A 169 5.39 -13.93 -35.04
C LYS A 169 6.04 -14.31 -33.70
N LYS A 170 6.08 -13.40 -32.73
CA LYS A 170 6.62 -13.65 -31.38
C LYS A 170 5.80 -14.69 -30.62
N LEU A 171 4.46 -14.64 -30.71
CA LEU A 171 3.57 -15.64 -30.11
C LEU A 171 3.76 -17.03 -30.74
N ARG A 172 4.10 -17.10 -32.04
CA ARG A 172 4.43 -18.34 -32.75
C ARG A 172 5.82 -18.89 -32.45
N ALA A 173 6.82 -18.03 -32.30
CA ALA A 173 8.21 -18.44 -32.09
C ALA A 173 8.45 -19.05 -30.70
N ALA A 174 7.62 -18.71 -29.72
CA ALA A 174 7.72 -19.25 -28.37
C ALA A 174 7.23 -20.71 -28.22
N THR A 175 6.87 -21.37 -29.32
CA THR A 175 6.48 -22.79 -29.36
C THR A 175 7.64 -23.74 -29.70
N SER A 176 8.78 -23.22 -30.19
CA SER A 176 9.91 -24.06 -30.65
C SER A 176 11.02 -24.27 -29.61
N THR A 177 10.78 -23.97 -28.34
CA THR A 177 11.79 -24.04 -27.26
C THR A 177 11.41 -24.91 -26.06
N HIS A 178 10.41 -25.81 -26.17
CA HIS A 178 10.05 -26.73 -25.08
C HIS A 178 9.92 -28.21 -25.50
N GLU A 179 10.67 -28.66 -26.50
CA GLU A 179 10.77 -30.09 -26.86
C GLU A 179 12.15 -30.72 -26.60
N GLY A 180 13.03 -30.11 -25.79
CA GLY A 180 14.40 -30.63 -25.65
C GLY A 180 15.17 -30.28 -24.40
N ASP A 181 14.57 -30.37 -23.21
CA ASP A 181 15.39 -30.34 -21.98
C ASP A 181 14.78 -31.11 -20.79
N ASP A 182 14.20 -32.28 -21.06
CA ASP A 182 13.85 -33.29 -20.04
C ASP A 182 14.88 -34.45 -20.04
N SER A 183 16.14 -34.14 -20.34
CA SER A 183 17.24 -35.10 -20.20
C SER A 183 18.54 -34.44 -19.73
N ALA A 184 18.54 -33.92 -18.51
CA ALA A 184 19.73 -33.94 -17.66
C ALA A 184 19.30 -33.74 -16.20
N LEU A 185 19.79 -34.65 -15.36
CA LEU A 185 19.74 -34.64 -13.90
C LEU A 185 20.14 -33.30 -13.28
#